data_AF-A0A957MG72-F1
#
_entry.id   AF-A0A957MG72-F1
#
_cell.length_a   1.000
_cell.length_b   1.000
_cell.length_c   1.000
_cell.angle_alpha   90.00
_cell.angle_beta   90.00
_cell.angle_gamma   90.00
#
_symmetry.space_group_name_H-M   'P 1'
#
loop_
_entity.id
_entity.type
_entity.pdbx_description
1 polymer ?
#
loop_
_entity_poly.entity_id
_entity_poly.type
_entity_poly.pdbx_seq_one_letter_code
_entity_poly.pdbx_strand_id
1 'polypeptide(L)'
;GKHIMLIGLVEPLEPGDEVELTVNFDNGESMALTVPVMDMQMSGMNMGDMEMGGEAMAGEGMDAGAMEGHDHGAMTDADHMAMMGMLKDAAPEVKAAIMALPLEAILKANDSLMAGTLDPTFAATVSGVIEQVSATTWPEGLQAHFDEVQTTATDLLAALEAGDAAAAGPLATDLYDMLHEIAMGVME
;
A
#
# COMPACT_ATOMS: atom_id res chain seq x y z
N GLY A 1 10.24 2.51 -3.05
CA GLY A 1 10.65 3.42 -1.96
C GLY A 1 11.95 4.14 -2.31
N LYS A 2 12.20 5.29 -1.65
CA LYS A 2 13.44 6.06 -1.79
C LYS A 2 14.59 5.30 -1.12
N HIS A 3 15.70 5.11 -1.82
CA HIS A 3 16.89 4.43 -1.30
C HIS A 3 18.14 5.12 -1.82
N ILE A 4 19.22 5.08 -1.05
CA ILE A 4 20.52 5.63 -1.42
C ILE A 4 21.40 4.45 -1.82
N MET A 5 21.85 4.44 -3.07
CA MET A 5 22.78 3.42 -3.57
C MET A 5 24.21 3.82 -3.24
N LEU A 6 24.90 3.01 -2.44
CA LEU A 6 26.32 3.16 -2.15
C LEU A 6 27.12 2.54 -3.29
N ILE A 7 27.97 3.34 -3.96
CA ILE A 7 28.80 2.89 -5.10
C ILE A 7 30.27 3.04 -4.71
N GLY A 8 31.09 2.05 -5.06
CA GLY A 8 32.54 2.11 -4.87
C GLY A 8 33.03 1.69 -3.48
N LEU A 9 32.33 0.76 -2.84
CA LEU A 9 32.80 0.10 -1.62
C LEU A 9 34.18 -0.53 -1.88
N VAL A 10 35.17 -0.14 -1.10
CA VAL A 10 36.57 -0.61 -1.22
C VAL A 10 36.80 -1.95 -0.50
N GLU A 11 35.90 -2.30 0.40
CA GLU A 11 35.92 -3.52 1.20
C GLU A 11 34.52 -4.15 1.21
N PRO A 12 34.42 -5.50 1.21
CA PRO A 12 33.13 -6.18 1.36
C PRO A 12 32.56 -5.92 2.75
N LEU A 13 31.24 -5.74 2.82
CA LEU A 13 30.49 -5.54 4.07
C LEU A 13 29.90 -6.88 4.53
N GLU A 14 30.12 -7.27 5.78
CA GLU A 14 29.53 -8.48 6.36
C GLU A 14 28.23 -8.17 7.11
N PRO A 15 27.22 -9.04 7.08
CA PRO A 15 26.02 -8.87 7.89
C PRO A 15 26.34 -8.74 9.38
N GLY A 16 25.81 -7.70 10.02
CA GLY A 16 26.10 -7.36 11.41
C GLY A 16 27.15 -6.26 11.58
N ASP A 17 27.85 -5.87 10.51
CA ASP A 17 28.76 -4.72 10.54
C ASP A 17 27.99 -3.40 10.66
N GLU A 18 28.63 -2.39 11.23
CA GLU A 18 28.12 -1.03 11.31
C GLU A 18 28.93 -0.11 10.40
N VAL A 19 28.25 0.64 9.52
CA VAL A 19 28.87 1.61 8.61
C VAL A 19 28.56 3.01 9.09
N GLU A 20 29.59 3.79 9.38
CA GLU A 20 29.46 5.22 9.65
C GLU A 20 29.38 6.01 8.33
N LEU A 21 28.27 6.72 8.14
CA LEU A 21 27.99 7.57 7.00
C LEU A 21 27.83 9.01 7.48
N THR A 22 28.36 9.98 6.72
CA THR A 22 28.07 11.40 6.95
C THR A 22 27.24 11.93 5.80
N VAL A 23 26.00 12.32 6.10
CA VAL A 23 25.08 12.94 5.14
C VAL A 23 25.22 14.44 5.24
N ASN A 24 25.52 15.09 4.11
CA ASN A 24 25.60 16.54 4.03
C ASN A 24 24.36 17.05 3.30
N PHE A 25 23.62 17.96 3.93
CA PHE A 25 22.44 18.58 3.39
C PHE A 25 22.81 19.92 2.71
N ASP A 26 22.06 20.31 1.70
CA ASP A 26 22.31 21.54 0.93
C ASP A 26 22.15 22.83 1.75
N ASN A 27 21.47 22.74 2.90
CA ASN A 27 21.37 23.81 3.89
C ASN A 27 22.66 24.03 4.72
N GLY A 28 23.71 23.22 4.48
CA GLY A 28 24.99 23.31 5.16
C GLY A 28 25.09 22.51 6.46
N GLU A 29 24.06 21.74 6.82
CA GLU A 29 24.09 20.83 7.96
C GLU A 29 24.69 19.47 7.57
N SER A 30 25.39 18.83 8.51
CA SER A 30 25.95 17.49 8.34
C SER A 30 25.46 16.59 9.48
N MET A 31 25.02 15.38 9.13
CA MET A 31 24.57 14.37 10.09
C MET A 31 25.42 13.11 9.96
N ALA A 32 25.97 12.64 11.08
CA ALA A 32 26.57 11.32 11.17
C ALA A 32 25.48 10.27 11.43
N LEU A 33 25.49 9.19 10.66
CA LEU A 33 24.55 8.10 10.72
C LEU A 33 25.33 6.78 10.77
N THR A 34 25.02 5.94 11.75
CA THR A 34 25.56 4.58 11.82
C THR A 34 24.48 3.62 11.32
N VAL A 35 24.77 2.90 10.23
CA VAL A 35 23.80 1.97 9.62
C VAL A 35 24.29 0.52 9.73
N PRO A 36 23.45 -0.42 10.22
CA PRO A 36 23.81 -1.82 10.27
C PRO A 36 23.67 -2.48 8.89
N VAL A 37 24.61 -3.36 8.55
CA VAL A 37 24.59 -4.19 7.35
C VAL A 37 23.70 -5.41 7.62
N MET A 38 22.66 -5.61 6.80
CA MET A 38 21.71 -6.72 6.93
C MET A 38 21.96 -7.79 5.86
N ASP A 39 21.78 -9.06 6.22
CA ASP A 39 21.89 -10.19 5.28
C ASP A 39 20.65 -10.24 4.36
N MET A 40 20.88 -10.19 3.04
CA MET A 40 19.81 -10.22 2.03
C MET A 40 19.16 -11.62 1.85
N GLN A 41 19.70 -12.69 2.44
CA GLN A 41 19.21 -14.06 2.24
C GLN A 41 18.01 -14.45 3.14
N MET A 42 17.59 -13.60 4.08
CA MET A 42 16.53 -13.94 5.04
C MET A 42 15.10 -13.57 4.59
N SER A 43 14.92 -12.97 3.42
CA SER A 43 13.57 -12.61 2.89
C SER A 43 12.96 -13.66 1.95
N GLY A 44 13.48 -14.91 1.94
CA GLY A 44 13.18 -15.91 0.89
C GLY A 44 12.87 -17.35 1.34
N MET A 45 12.38 -17.60 2.56
CA MET A 45 11.89 -18.92 3.01
C MET A 45 10.54 -18.68 3.73
N ASN A 46 9.40 -19.35 3.48
CA ASN A 46 9.15 -20.77 3.24
C ASN A 46 7.69 -20.94 2.75
N MET A 47 7.44 -21.25 1.47
CA MET A 47 6.14 -21.78 1.00
C MET A 47 6.42 -23.09 0.27
N GLY A 48 6.20 -24.21 0.94
CA GLY A 48 6.39 -25.51 0.31
C GLY A 48 6.40 -26.70 1.25
N ASP A 49 5.44 -26.79 2.19
CA ASP A 49 5.03 -28.08 2.75
C ASP A 49 3.71 -27.95 3.52
N MET A 50 2.58 -28.14 2.86
CA MET A 50 1.38 -28.72 3.50
C MET A 50 0.71 -29.66 2.50
N GLU A 51 1.07 -30.92 2.69
CA GLU A 51 0.55 -32.13 2.08
C GLU A 51 -0.99 -32.23 2.14
N MET A 52 -1.61 -32.49 0.98
CA MET A 52 -3.04 -32.70 0.79
C MET A 52 -3.48 -34.06 1.38
N GLY A 53 -3.95 -34.03 2.63
CA GLY A 53 -4.69 -35.13 3.27
C GLY A 53 -6.20 -34.96 3.08
N GLY A 54 -6.75 -35.52 2.00
CA GLY A 54 -8.18 -35.53 1.75
C GLY A 54 -8.90 -36.63 2.54
N GLU A 55 -9.67 -36.26 3.56
CA GLU A 55 -10.68 -37.11 4.19
C GLU A 55 -11.95 -36.30 4.48
N ALA A 56 -13.08 -36.93 4.15
CA ALA A 56 -14.41 -36.34 4.03
C ALA A 56 -15.03 -35.98 5.38
N MET A 57 -15.71 -34.82 5.44
CA MET A 57 -16.76 -34.55 6.40
C MET A 57 -17.93 -33.84 5.71
N ALA A 58 -19.01 -34.59 5.53
CA ALA A 58 -20.35 -34.06 5.33
C ALA A 58 -20.88 -33.58 6.70
N GLY A 59 -21.57 -32.44 6.72
CA GLY A 59 -22.23 -31.88 7.90
C GLY A 59 -22.16 -30.35 7.84
N GLU A 60 -23.21 -29.72 7.32
CA GLU A 60 -24.23 -29.05 8.14
C GLU A 60 -23.84 -27.61 8.52
N GLY A 61 -24.43 -26.69 7.76
CA GLY A 61 -24.93 -25.39 8.24
C GLY A 61 -24.07 -24.62 9.23
N MET A 62 -23.08 -23.90 8.71
CA MET A 62 -22.53 -22.69 9.34
C MET A 62 -22.49 -21.66 8.21
N ASP A 63 -23.59 -20.93 8.08
CA ASP A 63 -23.68 -19.54 8.53
C ASP A 63 -22.87 -18.67 7.59
N ALA A 64 -23.60 -17.92 6.77
CA ALA A 64 -23.09 -16.89 5.91
C ALA A 64 -22.41 -15.85 6.80
N GLY A 65 -21.13 -16.10 7.10
CA GLY A 65 -20.26 -15.18 7.80
C GLY A 65 -20.18 -13.92 6.97
N ALA A 66 -20.98 -12.95 7.40
CA ALA A 66 -20.91 -11.53 7.14
C ALA A 66 -19.75 -11.12 6.21
N MET A 67 -19.96 -11.26 4.92
CA MET A 67 -19.53 -10.24 3.98
C MET A 67 -20.47 -9.06 4.24
N GLU A 68 -20.29 -8.39 5.38
CA GLU A 68 -20.85 -7.06 5.58
C GLU A 68 -20.14 -6.23 4.51
N GLY A 69 -20.84 -6.08 3.38
CA GLY A 69 -20.35 -5.32 2.24
C GLY A 69 -19.92 -3.98 2.81
N HIS A 70 -18.62 -3.74 2.78
CA HIS A 70 -18.10 -2.43 3.10
C HIS A 70 -18.70 -1.51 2.04
N ASP A 71 -19.68 -0.71 2.48
CA ASP A 71 -20.42 0.25 1.69
C ASP A 71 -19.42 1.36 1.35
N HIS A 72 -18.71 1.17 0.24
CA HIS A 72 -17.93 2.20 -0.44
C HIS A 72 -18.91 3.26 -0.94
N GLY A 73 -19.33 4.13 -0.02
CA GLY A 73 -20.08 5.36 -0.26
C GLY A 73 -21.14 5.27 -1.36
N ALA A 74 -22.12 4.37 -1.26
CA ALA A 74 -23.30 4.31 -2.15
C ALA A 74 -23.09 4.78 -3.62
N MET A 75 -22.02 4.37 -4.30
CA MET A 75 -21.88 4.64 -5.73
C MET A 75 -22.88 3.79 -6.50
N THR A 76 -23.65 4.41 -7.38
CA THR A 76 -24.58 3.65 -8.21
C THR A 76 -23.79 2.89 -9.29
N ASP A 77 -24.33 1.77 -9.79
CA ASP A 77 -23.74 1.07 -10.94
C ASP A 77 -23.48 2.01 -12.14
N ALA A 78 -24.31 3.05 -12.29
CA ALA A 78 -24.15 4.06 -13.33
C ALA A 78 -22.92 4.96 -13.09
N ASP A 79 -22.67 5.35 -11.84
CA ASP A 79 -21.50 6.15 -11.46
C ASP A 79 -20.22 5.33 -11.62
N HIS A 80 -20.23 4.07 -11.19
CA HIS A 80 -19.11 3.14 -11.37
C HIS A 80 -18.79 2.91 -12.87
N MET A 81 -19.80 2.66 -13.72
CA MET A 81 -19.55 2.51 -15.16
C MET A 81 -19.05 3.80 -15.81
N ALA A 82 -19.54 4.97 -15.36
CA ALA A 82 -19.07 6.25 -15.87
C ALA A 82 -17.61 6.50 -15.48
N MET A 83 -17.23 6.20 -14.24
CA MET A 83 -15.85 6.26 -13.76
C MET A 83 -14.93 5.34 -14.56
N MET A 84 -15.30 4.07 -14.75
CA MET A 84 -14.53 3.13 -15.56
C MET A 84 -14.33 3.60 -17.00
N GLY A 85 -15.37 4.17 -17.62
CA GLY A 85 -15.27 4.79 -18.94
C GLY A 85 -14.28 5.96 -18.97
N MET A 86 -14.30 6.83 -17.95
CA MET A 86 -13.37 7.95 -17.85
C MET A 86 -11.93 7.50 -17.61
N LEU A 87 -11.70 6.47 -16.79
CA LEU A 87 -10.38 5.89 -16.53
C LEU A 87 -9.80 5.23 -17.78
N LYS A 88 -10.64 4.52 -18.53
CA LYS A 88 -10.28 3.89 -19.80
C LYS A 88 -9.86 4.92 -20.85
N ASP A 89 -10.57 6.03 -20.94
CA ASP A 89 -10.29 7.11 -21.90
C ASP A 89 -9.34 8.19 -21.33
N ALA A 90 -8.82 7.99 -20.12
CA ALA A 90 -7.95 8.96 -19.45
C ALA A 90 -6.67 9.25 -20.25
N ALA A 91 -6.18 10.48 -20.11
CA ALA A 91 -4.92 10.89 -20.72
C ALA A 91 -3.75 10.00 -20.24
N PRO A 92 -2.72 9.76 -21.08
CA PRO A 92 -1.58 8.93 -20.72
C PRO A 92 -0.90 9.33 -19.40
N GLU A 93 -0.86 10.62 -19.11
CA GLU A 93 -0.28 11.17 -17.88
C GLU A 93 -1.10 10.79 -16.65
N VAL A 94 -2.44 10.82 -16.75
CA VAL A 94 -3.36 10.41 -15.67
C VAL A 94 -3.24 8.90 -15.44
N LYS A 95 -3.19 8.11 -16.53
CA LYS A 95 -2.97 6.66 -16.44
C LYS A 95 -1.63 6.33 -15.78
N ALA A 96 -0.57 7.04 -16.14
CA ALA A 96 0.74 6.87 -15.54
C ALA A 96 0.74 7.23 -14.03
N ALA A 97 0.03 8.29 -13.65
CA ALA A 97 -0.11 8.69 -12.25
C ALA A 97 -0.86 7.62 -11.44
N ILE A 98 -1.92 7.03 -12.00
CA ILE A 98 -2.67 5.92 -11.38
C ILE A 98 -1.79 4.68 -11.23
N MET A 99 -1.11 4.26 -12.30
CA MET A 99 -0.27 3.06 -12.29
C MET A 99 0.98 3.21 -11.40
N ALA A 100 1.38 4.44 -11.08
CA ALA A 100 2.46 4.70 -10.14
C ALA A 100 2.00 4.62 -8.68
N LEU A 101 0.69 4.55 -8.39
CA LEU A 101 0.20 4.40 -7.01
C LEU A 101 0.66 3.05 -6.44
N PRO A 102 1.04 2.99 -5.15
CA PRO A 102 1.65 1.81 -4.55
C PRO A 102 0.63 0.71 -4.21
N LEU A 103 -0.19 0.26 -5.17
CA LEU A 103 -1.30 -0.69 -4.94
C LEU A 103 -0.84 -1.98 -4.25
N GLU A 104 0.26 -2.59 -4.70
CA GLU A 104 0.79 -3.82 -4.09
C GLU A 104 1.23 -3.62 -2.64
N ALA A 105 1.76 -2.44 -2.31
CA ALA A 105 2.18 -2.12 -0.94
C ALA A 105 0.97 -1.90 -0.03
N ILE A 106 -0.10 -1.30 -0.55
CA ILE A 106 -1.37 -1.13 0.17
C ILE A 106 -2.07 -2.48 0.38
N LEU A 107 -2.07 -3.37 -0.62
CA LEU A 107 -2.55 -4.75 -0.45
C LEU A 107 -1.81 -5.47 0.68
N LYS A 108 -0.48 -5.42 0.67
CA LYS A 108 0.34 -6.05 1.72
C LYS A 108 0.05 -5.47 3.10
N ALA A 109 -0.15 -4.16 3.19
CA ALA A 109 -0.52 -3.50 4.45
C ALA A 109 -1.90 -3.97 4.93
N ASN A 110 -2.88 -4.03 4.03
CA ASN A 110 -4.21 -4.56 4.30
C ASN A 110 -4.14 -6.00 4.83
N ASP A 111 -3.46 -6.91 4.12
CA ASP A 111 -3.32 -8.31 4.53
C ASP A 111 -2.68 -8.44 5.94
N SER A 112 -1.68 -7.61 6.22
CA SER A 112 -1.00 -7.60 7.50
C SER A 112 -1.90 -7.10 8.64
N LEU A 113 -2.67 -6.04 8.40
CA LEU A 113 -3.63 -5.49 9.36
C LEU A 113 -4.77 -6.47 9.62
N MET A 114 -5.26 -7.15 8.58
CA MET A 114 -6.26 -8.23 8.70
C MET A 114 -5.71 -9.42 9.50
N ALA A 115 -4.41 -9.68 9.41
CA ALA A 115 -3.72 -10.65 10.27
C ALA A 115 -3.40 -10.11 11.68
N GLY A 116 -3.83 -8.89 12.03
CA GLY A 116 -3.61 -8.25 13.32
C GLY A 116 -2.18 -7.72 13.53
N THR A 117 -1.42 -7.55 12.46
CA THR A 117 -0.03 -7.06 12.50
C THR A 117 0.04 -5.61 12.07
N LEU A 118 0.59 -4.75 12.93
CA LEU A 118 0.80 -3.35 12.64
C LEU A 118 2.29 -3.10 12.38
N ASP A 119 2.63 -2.74 11.15
CA ASP A 119 3.99 -2.39 10.73
C ASP A 119 4.13 -0.87 10.66
N PRO A 120 5.13 -0.27 11.34
CA PRO A 120 5.34 1.17 11.33
C PRO A 120 5.69 1.73 9.94
N THR A 121 6.15 0.89 9.01
CA THR A 121 6.42 1.30 7.62
C THR A 121 5.14 1.57 6.82
N PHE A 122 3.98 1.08 7.27
CA PHE A 122 2.70 1.32 6.59
C PHE A 122 2.33 2.79 6.56
N ALA A 123 2.60 3.54 7.64
CA ALA A 123 2.33 4.98 7.68
C ALA A 123 3.09 5.73 6.57
N ALA A 124 4.35 5.36 6.32
CA ALA A 124 5.13 5.96 5.23
C ALA A 124 4.57 5.62 3.84
N THR A 125 4.05 4.41 3.64
CA THR A 125 3.38 4.01 2.39
C THR A 125 2.11 4.82 2.16
N VAL A 126 1.26 4.95 3.17
CA VAL A 126 0.00 5.69 3.09
C VAL A 126 0.25 7.19 2.90
N SER A 127 1.24 7.75 3.59
CA SER A 127 1.70 9.13 3.35
C SER A 127 2.14 9.35 1.90
N GLY A 128 2.85 8.38 1.30
CA GLY A 128 3.23 8.43 -0.11
C GLY A 128 2.03 8.44 -1.06
N VAL A 129 0.95 7.71 -0.75
CA VAL A 129 -0.31 7.78 -1.51
C VAL A 129 -0.90 9.19 -1.45
N ILE A 130 -1.00 9.77 -0.25
CA ILE A 130 -1.55 11.13 -0.07
C ILE A 130 -0.74 12.16 -0.85
N GLU A 131 0.59 12.10 -0.78
CA GLU A 131 1.47 13.00 -1.55
C GLU A 131 1.25 12.87 -3.06
N GLN A 132 1.15 11.65 -3.57
CA GLN A 132 1.00 11.42 -5.00
C GLN A 132 -0.39 11.83 -5.53
N VAL A 133 -1.44 11.52 -4.76
CA VAL A 133 -2.82 11.90 -5.10
C VAL A 133 -2.96 13.42 -5.09
N SER A 134 -2.39 14.11 -4.10
CA SER A 134 -2.44 15.57 -4.00
C SER A 134 -1.56 16.31 -5.01
N ALA A 135 -0.46 15.71 -5.46
CA ALA A 135 0.41 16.28 -6.49
C ALA A 135 -0.18 16.18 -7.90
N THR A 136 -1.19 15.32 -8.11
CA THR A 136 -1.79 15.07 -9.42
C THR A 136 -3.00 15.96 -9.62
N THR A 137 -3.07 16.63 -10.78
CA THR A 137 -4.29 17.35 -11.19
C THR A 137 -5.23 16.37 -11.88
N TRP A 138 -6.33 16.03 -11.22
CA TRP A 138 -7.29 15.06 -11.74
C TRP A 138 -8.32 15.73 -12.66
N PRO A 139 -8.80 15.02 -13.70
CA PRO A 139 -9.95 15.48 -14.49
C PRO A 139 -11.18 15.73 -13.62
N GLU A 140 -12.03 16.69 -13.99
CA GLU A 140 -13.22 17.09 -13.21
C GLU A 140 -14.14 15.91 -12.85
N GLY A 141 -14.26 14.91 -13.73
CA GLY A 141 -15.06 13.70 -13.49
C GLY A 141 -14.40 12.64 -12.60
N LEU A 142 -13.09 12.74 -12.32
CA LEU A 142 -12.36 11.84 -11.42
C LEU A 142 -12.01 12.49 -10.09
N GLN A 143 -12.09 13.82 -9.99
CA GLN A 143 -11.68 14.58 -8.80
C GLN A 143 -12.36 14.06 -7.53
N ALA A 144 -13.68 13.84 -7.56
CA ALA A 144 -14.42 13.37 -6.38
C ALA A 144 -13.93 12.02 -5.87
N HIS A 145 -13.60 11.07 -6.76
CA HIS A 145 -13.08 9.76 -6.38
C HIS A 145 -11.68 9.88 -5.74
N PHE A 146 -10.82 10.76 -6.26
CA PHE A 146 -9.50 10.97 -5.67
C PHE A 146 -9.54 11.79 -4.37
N ASP A 147 -10.54 12.64 -4.17
CA ASP A 147 -10.80 13.31 -2.89
C ASP A 147 -11.21 12.27 -1.81
N GLU A 148 -11.99 11.26 -2.19
CA GLU A 148 -12.36 10.13 -1.32
C GLU A 148 -11.14 9.26 -0.98
N VAL A 149 -10.34 8.87 -1.99
CA VAL A 149 -9.06 8.17 -1.77
C VAL A 149 -8.16 8.95 -0.81
N GLN A 150 -8.06 10.27 -0.99
CA GLN A 150 -7.26 11.13 -0.11
C GLN A 150 -7.80 11.15 1.33
N THR A 151 -9.12 11.23 1.49
CA THR A 151 -9.77 11.23 2.80
C THR A 151 -9.51 9.92 3.53
N THR A 152 -9.79 8.79 2.89
CA THR A 152 -9.58 7.46 3.48
C THR A 152 -8.10 7.19 3.78
N ALA A 153 -7.19 7.61 2.90
CA ALA A 153 -5.76 7.51 3.17
C ALA A 153 -5.33 8.37 4.37
N THR A 154 -5.90 9.56 4.54
CA THR A 154 -5.62 10.43 5.68
C THR A 154 -6.11 9.82 6.99
N ASP A 155 -7.33 9.27 6.99
CA ASP A 155 -7.90 8.59 8.16
C ASP A 155 -7.10 7.33 8.51
N LEU A 156 -6.69 6.55 7.50
CA LEU A 156 -5.84 5.38 7.69
C LEU A 156 -4.50 5.77 8.30
N LEU A 157 -3.88 6.85 7.80
CA LEU A 157 -2.61 7.35 8.35
C LEU A 157 -2.78 7.73 9.83
N ALA A 158 -3.85 8.43 10.19
CA ALA A 158 -4.13 8.79 11.58
C ALA A 158 -4.32 7.55 12.47
N ALA A 159 -5.02 6.51 11.99
CA ALA A 159 -5.19 5.25 12.73
C ALA A 159 -3.85 4.52 12.92
N LEU A 160 -3.00 4.48 11.88
CA LEU A 160 -1.67 3.87 11.94
C LEU A 160 -0.74 4.62 12.91
N GLU A 161 -0.75 5.96 12.90
CA GLU A 161 0.03 6.79 13.82
C GLU A 161 -0.43 6.66 15.28
N ALA A 162 -1.73 6.43 15.49
CA ALA A 162 -2.29 6.12 16.81
C ALA A 162 -1.98 4.69 17.27
N GLY A 163 -1.47 3.82 16.38
CA GLY A 163 -1.27 2.40 16.65
C GLY A 163 -2.59 1.61 16.77
N ASP A 164 -3.69 2.15 16.24
CA ASP A 164 -5.02 1.55 16.32
C ASP A 164 -5.25 0.60 15.13
N ALA A 165 -4.80 -0.65 15.28
CA ALA A 165 -4.98 -1.68 14.27
C ALA A 165 -6.45 -1.99 13.96
N ALA A 166 -7.34 -1.82 14.94
CA ALA A 166 -8.77 -2.10 14.77
C ALA A 166 -9.46 -1.05 13.90
N ALA A 167 -9.05 0.22 14.04
CA ALA A 167 -9.49 1.29 13.14
C ALA A 167 -8.78 1.24 11.78
N ALA A 168 -7.49 0.90 11.75
CA ALA A 168 -6.69 0.87 10.52
C ALA A 168 -7.10 -0.25 9.56
N GLY A 169 -7.54 -1.41 10.07
CA GLY A 169 -7.97 -2.56 9.25
C GLY A 169 -9.02 -2.23 8.18
N PRO A 170 -10.24 -1.78 8.55
CA PRO A 170 -11.28 -1.45 7.58
C PRO A 170 -10.84 -0.33 6.63
N LEU A 171 -10.16 0.71 7.12
CA LEU A 171 -9.65 1.80 6.28
C LEU A 171 -8.61 1.34 5.25
N ALA A 172 -7.79 0.34 5.58
CA ALA A 172 -6.83 -0.24 4.66
C ALA A 172 -7.51 -1.10 3.58
N THR A 173 -8.57 -1.83 3.95
CA THR A 173 -9.42 -2.54 2.98
C THR A 173 -10.08 -1.54 2.05
N ASP A 174 -10.68 -0.49 2.59
CA ASP A 174 -11.38 0.52 1.80
C ASP A 174 -10.42 1.22 0.82
N LEU A 175 -9.24 1.62 1.31
CA LEU A 175 -8.21 2.23 0.47
C LEU A 175 -7.72 1.29 -0.63
N TYR A 176 -7.50 0.00 -0.31
CA TYR A 176 -7.07 -0.99 -1.29
C TYR A 176 -8.11 -1.16 -2.40
N ASP A 177 -9.37 -1.36 -2.03
CA ASP A 177 -10.45 -1.62 -2.97
C ASP A 177 -10.63 -0.43 -3.95
N MET A 178 -10.66 0.81 -3.43
CA MET A 178 -10.75 2.01 -4.27
C MET A 178 -9.58 2.10 -5.25
N LEU A 179 -8.34 1.90 -4.78
CA LEU A 179 -7.15 1.95 -5.63
C LEU A 179 -7.14 0.82 -6.66
N HIS A 180 -7.61 -0.37 -6.28
CA HIS A 180 -7.71 -1.52 -7.17
C HIS A 180 -8.74 -1.28 -8.28
N GLU A 181 -9.93 -0.77 -7.94
CA GLU A 181 -10.96 -0.40 -8.91
C GLU A 181 -10.46 0.65 -9.92
N ILE A 182 -9.83 1.72 -9.41
CA ILE A 182 -9.24 2.77 -10.25
C ILE A 182 -8.18 2.19 -11.20
N ALA A 183 -7.31 1.30 -10.71
CA ALA A 183 -6.30 0.65 -11.52
C ALA A 183 -6.90 -0.26 -12.59
N MET A 184 -7.96 -1.01 -12.25
CA MET A 184 -8.68 -1.87 -13.19
C MET A 184 -9.27 -1.05 -14.35
N GLY A 185 -9.91 0.09 -14.06
CA GLY A 185 -10.47 0.97 -15.10
C GLY A 185 -9.44 1.52 -16.09
N VAL A 186 -8.16 1.60 -15.70
CA VAL A 186 -7.07 2.02 -16.59
C VAL A 186 -6.57 0.87 -17.49
N MET A 187 -6.70 -0.38 -17.04
CA MET A 187 -6.19 -1.58 -17.72
C MET A 187 -7.15 -2.18 -18.77
N GLU A 188 -8.45 -1.88 -18.70
CA GLU A 188 -9.51 -2.36 -19.61
C GLU A 188 -9.71 -1.53 -20.90
#